data_AF-A0A368VI60-F1
#
_entry.id   AF-A0A368VI60-F1
#
_cell.length_a   1.000
_cell.length_b   1.000
_cell.length_c   1.000
_cell.angle_alpha   90.00
_cell.angle_beta   90.00
_cell.angle_gamma   90.00
#
_symmetry.space_group_name_H-M   'P 1'
#
loop_
_entity.id
_entity.type
_entity.pdbx_description
1 polymer ?
#
loop_
_entity_poly.entity_id
_entity_poly.type
_entity_poly.pdbx_seq_one_letter_code
_entity_poly.pdbx_strand_id
1 'polypeptide(L)'
;MPHPDQEPTFLPLTVAVTRSAATGLTGIAASGPAGRPGAHAVRRRAEEANTTAAGCWMALLGGCESPERRDMPARLRALAESISLYVGTRWWCGHGAAHRRRVAETQLRIHDAVREGDGAEFAEAFVGYDQAIATAMVSVPSRLENPIP
;
A
#
# COMPACT_ATOMS: atom_id res chain seq x y z
N MET A 1 4.52 2.75 -28.78
CA MET A 1 3.33 3.61 -28.60
C MET A 1 2.73 3.27 -27.24
N PRO A 2 2.93 4.07 -26.18
CA PRO A 2 2.26 3.84 -24.91
C PRO A 2 0.77 4.17 -25.08
N HIS A 3 -0.10 3.39 -24.42
CA HIS A 3 -1.55 3.47 -24.61
C HIS A 3 -2.11 4.68 -23.84
N PRO A 4 -2.92 5.55 -24.46
CA PRO A 4 -3.41 6.79 -23.84
C PRO A 4 -4.53 6.57 -22.79
N ASP A 5 -5.03 5.35 -22.62
CA ASP A 5 -6.14 5.05 -21.69
C ASP A 5 -5.69 4.39 -20.37
N GLN A 6 -4.39 4.33 -20.10
CA GLN A 6 -3.91 3.69 -18.88
C GLN A 6 -4.04 4.66 -17.71
N GLU A 7 -5.07 4.46 -16.88
CA GLU A 7 -5.26 5.18 -15.62
C GLU A 7 -3.96 5.11 -14.80
N PRO A 8 -3.46 6.26 -14.28
CA PRO A 8 -2.20 6.28 -13.56
C PRO A 8 -2.28 5.34 -12.35
N THR A 9 -1.38 4.35 -12.32
CA THR A 9 -1.33 3.34 -11.26
C THR A 9 -0.25 3.73 -10.27
N PHE A 10 -0.67 4.06 -9.05
CA PHE A 10 0.19 4.52 -7.95
C PHE A 10 0.61 3.38 -7.01
N LEU A 11 -0.10 2.25 -7.02
CA LEU A 11 0.17 1.09 -6.15
C LEU A 11 0.41 -0.23 -6.92
N PRO A 12 1.21 -0.25 -8.01
CA PRO A 12 1.35 -1.43 -8.85
C PRO A 12 1.96 -2.63 -8.12
N LEU A 13 2.96 -2.42 -7.25
CA LEU A 13 3.62 -3.49 -6.50
C LEU A 13 2.69 -4.06 -5.43
N THR A 14 1.98 -3.20 -4.69
CA THR A 14 1.03 -3.63 -3.66
C THR A 14 -0.10 -4.46 -4.28
N VAL A 15 -0.65 -4.04 -5.42
CA VAL A 15 -1.68 -4.80 -6.14
C VAL A 15 -1.13 -6.14 -6.65
N ALA A 16 0.10 -6.17 -7.15
CA ALA A 16 0.74 -7.41 -7.59
C ALA A 16 0.97 -8.39 -6.42
N VAL A 17 1.48 -7.91 -5.28
CA VAL A 17 1.74 -8.73 -4.09
C VAL A 17 0.44 -9.28 -3.52
N THR A 18 -0.60 -8.46 -3.38
CA THR A 18 -1.91 -8.92 -2.88
C THR A 18 -2.57 -9.94 -3.82
N ARG A 19 -2.41 -9.78 -5.15
CA ARG A 19 -2.90 -10.75 -6.14
C ARG A 19 -2.18 -12.09 -5.99
N SER A 20 -0.86 -12.08 -5.92
CA SER A 20 -0.04 -13.29 -5.75
C SER A 20 -0.33 -14.00 -4.42
N ALA A 21 -0.57 -13.23 -3.35
CA ALA A 21 -0.98 -13.77 -2.05
C ALA A 21 -2.39 -14.41 -2.10
N ALA A 22 -3.34 -13.80 -2.82
CA ALA A 22 -4.69 -14.35 -2.96
C ALA A 22 -4.71 -15.66 -3.80
N THR A 23 -3.82 -15.78 -4.78
CA THR A 23 -3.68 -16.98 -5.63
C THR A 23 -2.82 -18.07 -4.98
N GLY A 24 -2.19 -17.81 -3.83
CA GLY A 24 -1.32 -18.79 -3.14
C GLY A 24 0.01 -19.05 -3.86
N LEU A 25 0.41 -18.16 -4.77
CA LEU A 25 1.63 -18.29 -5.57
C LEU A 25 2.90 -17.88 -4.80
N THR A 26 2.74 -17.14 -3.71
CA THR A 26 3.82 -16.84 -2.79
C THR A 26 3.94 -17.97 -1.77
N GLY A 27 5.06 -18.70 -1.75
CA GLY A 27 5.45 -19.62 -0.66
C GLY A 27 5.69 -18.93 0.70
N ILE A 28 5.27 -17.67 0.83
CA ILE A 28 5.24 -16.90 2.06
C ILE A 28 4.00 -17.37 2.81
N ALA A 29 4.20 -17.91 4.01
CA ALA A 29 3.15 -18.54 4.80
C ALA A 29 2.06 -17.55 5.23
N ALA A 30 1.14 -17.24 4.33
CA ALA A 30 -0.26 -17.12 4.66
C ALA A 30 -0.86 -18.54 4.80
N SER A 31 -0.17 -19.43 5.53
CA SER A 31 -0.58 -20.82 5.74
C SER A 31 -1.73 -20.87 6.75
N GLY A 32 -2.91 -20.51 6.26
CA GLY A 32 -4.16 -20.67 6.96
C GLY A 32 -5.34 -20.13 6.12
N PRO A 33 -6.55 -20.69 6.29
CA PRO A 33 -7.76 -20.21 5.61
C PRO A 33 -8.08 -18.72 5.91
N ALA A 34 -7.44 -18.12 6.91
CA ALA A 34 -7.52 -16.70 7.26
C ALA A 34 -6.61 -15.77 6.44
N GLY A 35 -5.60 -16.30 5.71
CA GLY A 35 -4.65 -15.50 4.92
C GLY A 35 -5.26 -14.92 3.64
N ARG A 36 -6.14 -15.68 2.97
CA ARG A 36 -6.87 -15.24 1.76
C ARG A 36 -7.82 -14.07 2.03
N PRO A 37 -8.69 -14.12 3.06
CA PRO A 37 -9.55 -12.98 3.42
C PRO A 37 -8.77 -11.70 3.71
N GLY A 38 -7.62 -11.81 4.39
CA GLY A 38 -6.72 -10.68 4.65
C GLY A 38 -6.13 -10.09 3.37
N ALA A 39 -5.62 -10.93 2.46
CA ALA A 39 -5.07 -10.49 1.18
C ALA A 39 -6.13 -9.77 0.32
N HIS A 40 -7.38 -10.26 0.30
CA HIS A 40 -8.49 -9.59 -0.39
C HIS A 40 -8.84 -8.23 0.23
N ALA A 41 -8.82 -8.12 1.56
CA ALA A 41 -9.07 -6.85 2.25
C ALA A 41 -7.96 -5.83 1.94
N VAL A 42 -6.69 -6.23 1.93
CA VAL A 42 -5.58 -5.36 1.52
C VAL A 42 -5.72 -4.95 0.06
N ARG A 43 -6.04 -5.89 -0.84
CA ARG A 43 -6.24 -5.59 -2.27
C ARG A 43 -7.32 -4.53 -2.48
N ARG A 44 -8.50 -4.70 -1.85
CA ARG A 44 -9.59 -3.73 -1.96
C ARG A 44 -9.16 -2.34 -1.49
N ARG A 45 -8.43 -2.26 -0.36
CA ARG A 45 -7.92 -0.97 0.14
C ARG A 45 -6.86 -0.35 -0.78
N ALA A 46 -6.03 -1.18 -1.41
CA ALA A 46 -5.03 -0.72 -2.37
C ALA A 46 -5.72 -0.19 -3.64
N GLU A 47 -6.75 -0.87 -4.14
CA GLU A 47 -7.56 -0.39 -5.27
C GLU A 47 -8.27 0.93 -4.94
N GLU A 48 -8.93 1.03 -3.78
CA GLU A 48 -9.55 2.28 -3.31
C GLU A 48 -8.53 3.44 -3.24
N ALA A 49 -7.36 3.19 -2.64
CA ALA A 49 -6.30 4.19 -2.53
C ALA A 49 -5.71 4.56 -3.91
N ASN A 50 -5.60 3.61 -4.84
CA ASN A 50 -5.10 3.86 -6.19
C ASN A 50 -6.05 4.75 -6.99
N THR A 51 -7.35 4.48 -6.94
CA THR A 51 -8.37 5.32 -7.61
C THR A 51 -8.39 6.73 -7.01
N THR A 52 -8.34 6.86 -5.68
CA THR A 52 -8.24 8.19 -5.04
C THR A 52 -6.94 8.90 -5.43
N ALA A 53 -5.81 8.18 -5.52
CA ALA A 53 -4.54 8.77 -5.94
C ALA A 53 -4.59 9.26 -7.40
N ALA A 54 -5.25 8.52 -8.29
CA ALA A 54 -5.46 8.93 -9.68
C ALA A 54 -6.28 10.23 -9.79
N GLY A 55 -7.39 10.33 -9.05
CA GLY A 55 -8.19 11.56 -9.01
C GLY A 55 -7.43 12.73 -8.37
N CYS A 56 -6.71 12.48 -7.29
CA CYS A 56 -5.85 13.47 -6.63
C CYS A 56 -4.76 13.99 -7.57
N TRP A 57 -4.09 13.10 -8.31
CA TRP A 57 -3.08 13.44 -9.30
C TRP A 57 -3.62 14.35 -10.41
N MET A 58 -4.78 13.99 -10.97
CA MET A 58 -5.43 14.81 -11.99
C MET A 58 -5.79 16.21 -11.47
N ALA A 59 -6.25 16.29 -10.21
CA ALA A 59 -6.51 17.57 -9.56
C ALA A 59 -5.24 18.40 -9.36
N LEU A 60 -4.12 17.77 -8.95
CA LEU A 60 -2.82 18.43 -8.80
C LEU A 60 -2.30 18.98 -10.14
N LEU A 61 -2.37 18.19 -11.21
CA LEU A 61 -1.98 18.63 -12.55
C LEU A 61 -2.85 19.77 -13.09
N GLY A 62 -4.14 19.77 -12.73
CA GLY A 62 -5.09 20.82 -13.11
C GLY A 62 -5.05 22.06 -12.21
N GLY A 63 -4.30 22.05 -11.10
CA GLY A 63 -4.35 23.11 -10.09
C GLY A 63 -5.71 23.24 -9.40
N CYS A 64 -6.50 22.17 -9.38
CA CYS A 64 -7.86 22.16 -8.86
C CYS A 64 -7.92 21.65 -7.41
N GLU A 65 -8.92 22.13 -6.68
CA GLU A 65 -9.37 21.49 -5.45
C GLU A 65 -10.27 20.30 -5.78
N SER A 66 -10.10 19.18 -5.08
CA SER A 66 -10.91 17.98 -5.29
C SER A 66 -11.17 17.24 -3.98
N PRO A 67 -12.29 16.50 -3.86
CA PRO A 67 -12.55 15.67 -2.69
C PRO A 67 -11.47 14.59 -2.51
N GLU A 68 -10.87 14.09 -3.59
CA GLU A 68 -9.82 13.08 -3.56
C GLU A 68 -8.56 13.57 -2.83
N ARG A 69 -8.18 14.85 -2.99
CA ARG A 69 -7.09 15.47 -2.22
C ARG A 69 -7.36 15.40 -0.71
N ARG A 70 -8.61 15.59 -0.29
CA ARG A 70 -9.03 15.54 1.12
C ARG A 70 -9.13 14.11 1.65
N ASP A 71 -9.55 13.18 0.80
CA ASP A 71 -9.75 11.78 1.16
C ASP A 71 -8.44 10.97 1.20
N MET A 72 -7.41 11.41 0.47
CA MET A 72 -6.15 10.70 0.31
C MET A 72 -5.51 10.24 1.64
N PRO A 73 -5.37 11.09 2.67
CA PRO A 73 -4.77 10.67 3.94
C PRO A 73 -5.56 9.55 4.64
N ALA A 74 -6.90 9.60 4.55
CA ALA A 74 -7.76 8.57 5.13
C ALA A 74 -7.62 7.23 4.39
N ARG A 75 -7.51 7.27 3.06
CA ARG A 75 -7.30 6.06 2.24
C ARG A 75 -5.96 5.39 2.51
N LEU A 76 -4.88 6.16 2.63
CA LEU A 76 -3.56 5.62 2.99
C LEU A 76 -3.56 4.98 4.38
N ARG A 77 -4.21 5.63 5.36
CA ARG A 77 -4.34 5.07 6.71
C ARG A 77 -5.11 3.74 6.70
N ALA A 78 -6.25 3.69 6.01
CA ALA A 78 -7.05 2.46 5.89
C ALA A 78 -6.28 1.31 5.22
N LEU A 79 -5.42 1.62 4.24
CA LEU A 79 -4.53 0.63 3.62
C LEU A 79 -3.47 0.12 4.62
N ALA A 80 -2.78 1.02 5.32
CA ALA A 80 -1.78 0.65 6.32
C ALA A 80 -2.37 -0.19 7.47
N GLU A 81 -3.58 0.13 7.91
CA GLU A 81 -4.33 -0.66 8.90
C GLU A 81 -4.64 -2.07 8.39
N SER A 82 -5.11 -2.19 7.15
CA SER A 82 -5.38 -3.49 6.52
C SER A 82 -4.12 -4.35 6.43
N ILE A 83 -2.98 -3.73 6.11
CA ILE A 83 -1.69 -4.41 6.07
C ILE A 83 -1.26 -4.87 7.46
N SER A 84 -1.38 -4.01 8.48
CA SER A 84 -1.10 -4.37 9.87
C SER A 84 -1.87 -5.61 10.31
N LEU A 85 -3.14 -5.74 9.90
CA LEU A 85 -3.95 -6.93 10.15
C LEU A 85 -3.46 -8.14 9.34
N TYR A 86 -3.11 -7.95 8.07
CA TYR A 86 -2.61 -9.00 7.18
C TYR A 86 -1.28 -9.60 7.65
N VAL A 87 -0.29 -8.75 7.98
CA VAL A 87 1.04 -9.18 8.45
C VAL A 87 1.06 -9.60 9.92
N GLY A 88 -0.04 -9.35 10.64
CA GLY A 88 -0.17 -9.53 12.07
C GLY A 88 0.33 -8.32 12.87
N THR A 89 -0.56 -7.76 13.69
CA THR A 89 -0.32 -6.53 14.47
C THR A 89 0.91 -6.62 15.38
N ARG A 90 1.16 -7.80 16.00
CA ARG A 90 2.34 -8.03 16.84
C ARG A 90 3.65 -7.96 16.05
N TRP A 91 3.67 -8.47 14.82
CA TRP A 91 4.84 -8.35 13.96
C TRP A 91 5.00 -6.89 13.51
N TRP A 92 3.91 -6.26 13.05
CA TRP A 92 3.90 -4.87 12.58
C TRP A 92 4.42 -3.86 13.61
N CYS A 93 4.04 -4.04 14.88
CA CYS A 93 4.50 -3.18 15.98
C CYS A 93 5.89 -3.55 16.50
N GLY A 94 6.36 -4.78 16.27
CA GLY A 94 7.66 -5.28 16.73
C GLY A 94 8.69 -5.32 15.60
N HIS A 95 8.93 -6.52 15.05
CA HIS A 95 9.93 -6.77 14.00
C HIS A 95 9.68 -5.93 12.72
N GLY A 96 8.43 -5.63 12.42
CA GLY A 96 8.01 -4.79 11.30
C GLY A 96 8.12 -3.29 11.54
N ALA A 97 8.63 -2.83 12.70
CA ALA A 97 8.62 -1.41 13.05
C ALA A 97 9.38 -0.51 12.05
N ALA A 98 10.47 -1.01 11.45
CA ALA A 98 11.21 -0.28 10.43
C ALA A 98 10.36 -0.08 9.14
N HIS A 99 9.60 -1.10 8.73
CA HIS A 99 8.67 -0.99 7.61
C HIS A 99 7.54 -0.01 7.92
N ARG A 100 6.96 -0.12 9.12
CA ARG A 100 5.92 0.80 9.60
C ARG A 100 6.39 2.26 9.60
N ARG A 101 7.65 2.51 10.01
CA ARG A 101 8.24 3.85 10.00
C ARG A 101 8.36 4.40 8.59
N ARG A 102 8.88 3.61 7.64
CA ARG A 102 8.98 4.00 6.22
C ARG A 102 7.62 4.28 5.59
N VAL A 103 6.61 3.47 5.92
CA VAL A 103 5.23 3.71 5.50
C VAL A 103 4.70 5.03 6.05
N ALA A 104 4.92 5.33 7.34
CA ALA A 104 4.49 6.59 7.92
C ALA A 104 5.22 7.82 7.32
N GLU A 105 6.53 7.70 7.08
CA GLU A 105 7.35 8.76 6.47
C GLU A 105 6.87 9.08 5.03
N THR A 106 6.58 8.05 4.24
CA THR A 106 6.06 8.23 2.87
C THR A 106 4.61 8.75 2.86
N GLN A 107 3.76 8.33 3.81
CA GLN A 107 2.42 8.93 3.99
C GLN A 107 2.49 10.42 4.29
N LEU A 108 3.47 10.84 5.11
CA LEU A 108 3.66 12.25 5.43
C LEU A 108 4.11 13.03 4.18
N ARG A 109 5.09 12.53 3.41
CA ARG A 109 5.49 13.16 2.12
C ARG A 109 4.29 13.30 1.17
N ILE A 110 3.47 12.26 1.02
CA ILE A 110 2.26 12.34 0.17
C ILE A 110 1.32 13.43 0.68
N HIS A 111 1.06 13.48 1.99
CA HIS A 111 0.19 14.51 2.57
C HIS A 111 0.72 15.93 2.32
N ASP A 112 2.03 16.14 2.49
CA ASP A 112 2.65 17.44 2.25
C ASP A 112 2.61 17.83 0.77
N ALA A 113 2.89 16.90 -0.14
CA ALA A 113 2.76 17.11 -1.58
C ALA A 113 1.33 17.49 -1.98
N VAL A 114 0.32 16.80 -1.41
CA VAL A 114 -1.10 17.14 -1.64
C VAL A 114 -1.42 18.54 -1.13
N ARG A 115 -0.92 18.92 0.06
CA ARG A 115 -1.15 20.24 0.65
C ARG A 115 -0.49 21.35 -0.16
N GLU A 116 0.70 21.09 -0.68
CA GLU A 116 1.53 22.06 -1.41
C GLU A 116 1.16 22.16 -2.90
N GLY A 117 0.34 21.23 -3.40
CA GLY A 117 -0.02 21.19 -4.81
C GLY A 117 1.11 20.63 -5.69
N ASP A 118 2.11 19.98 -5.08
CA ASP A 118 3.28 19.48 -5.78
C ASP A 118 3.01 18.09 -6.35
N GLY A 119 2.71 18.04 -7.64
CA GLY A 119 2.55 16.79 -8.35
C GLY A 119 3.82 15.93 -8.41
N ALA A 120 4.98 16.54 -8.67
CA ALA A 120 6.21 15.76 -8.84
C ALA A 120 6.57 15.02 -7.54
N GLU A 121 6.50 15.74 -6.41
CA GLU A 121 6.70 15.18 -5.08
C GLU A 121 5.63 14.14 -4.74
N PHE A 122 4.37 14.37 -5.15
CA PHE A 122 3.28 13.40 -4.97
C PHE A 122 3.60 12.07 -5.66
N ALA A 123 4.00 12.12 -6.94
CA ALA A 123 4.33 10.92 -7.70
C ALA A 123 5.53 10.17 -7.11
N GLU A 124 6.59 10.88 -6.72
CA GLU A 124 7.78 10.28 -6.11
C GLU A 124 7.45 9.63 -4.76
N ALA A 125 6.70 10.34 -3.91
CA ALA A 125 6.30 9.84 -2.60
C ALA A 125 5.45 8.56 -2.71
N PHE A 126 4.60 8.46 -3.74
CA PHE A 126 3.83 7.25 -4.02
C PHE A 126 4.68 6.05 -4.45
N VAL A 127 5.74 6.26 -5.25
CA VAL A 127 6.69 5.18 -5.57
C VAL A 127 7.32 4.64 -4.30
N GLY A 128 7.77 5.53 -3.40
CA GLY A 128 8.33 5.15 -2.11
C GLY A 128 7.31 4.42 -1.21
N TYR A 129 6.06 4.90 -1.18
CA TYR A 129 4.99 4.30 -0.41
C TYR A 129 4.65 2.89 -0.93
N ASP A 130 4.44 2.71 -2.23
CA ASP A 130 4.14 1.40 -2.84
C ASP A 130 5.25 0.39 -2.56
N GLN A 131 6.52 0.82 -2.69
CA GLN A 131 7.66 -0.03 -2.36
C GLN A 131 7.70 -0.40 -0.88
N ALA A 132 7.45 0.55 0.03
CA ALA A 132 7.47 0.30 1.48
C ALA A 132 6.39 -0.71 1.88
N ILE A 133 5.20 -0.57 1.31
CA ILE A 133 4.05 -1.45 1.54
C ILE A 133 4.30 -2.85 0.97
N ALA A 134 4.70 -2.94 -0.30
CA ALA A 134 4.96 -4.23 -0.94
C ALA A 134 6.07 -4.99 -0.21
N THR A 135 7.13 -4.29 0.20
CA THR A 135 8.22 -4.88 1.00
C THR A 135 7.70 -5.39 2.34
N ALA A 136 6.91 -4.59 3.07
CA ALA A 136 6.34 -5.02 4.35
C ALA A 136 5.53 -6.31 4.24
N MET A 137 4.72 -6.44 3.18
CA MET A 137 3.90 -7.61 2.94
C MET A 137 4.70 -8.89 2.64
N VAL A 138 5.85 -8.76 1.97
CA VAL A 138 6.71 -9.92 1.64
C VAL A 138 7.73 -10.24 2.73
N SER A 139 8.05 -9.29 3.61
CA SER A 139 9.01 -9.47 4.72
C SER A 139 8.43 -10.19 5.93
N VAL A 140 7.16 -10.61 5.89
CA VAL A 140 6.57 -11.41 6.97
C VAL A 140 7.26 -12.77 7.00
N PRO A 141 7.99 -13.12 8.08
CA PRO A 141 8.62 -14.43 8.17
C PRO A 141 7.53 -15.50 8.18
N SER A 142 7.70 -16.52 7.35
CA SER A 142 6.91 -17.75 7.47
C SER A 142 7.05 -18.27 8.90
N ARG A 143 5.97 -18.31 9.68
CA ARG A 143 5.94 -18.85 11.05
C ARG A 143 6.10 -20.38 11.09
N LEU A 144 6.99 -20.94 10.29
CA LEU A 144 7.27 -22.37 10.26
C LEU A 144 8.74 -22.58 9.88
N GLU A 145 9.61 -22.49 10.88
CA GLU A 145 10.80 -23.34 10.96
C GLU A 145 11.14 -23.51 12.45
N ASN A 146 11.00 -24.77 12.90
CA ASN A 146 11.28 -25.37 14.21
C ASN A 146 10.15 -25.47 15.26
N PRO A 147 9.43 -26.60 15.29
CA PRO A 147 9.25 -27.33 16.53
C PRO A 147 10.53 -28.14 16.79
N ILE A 148 11.33 -27.77 17.78
CA ILE A 148 12.39 -28.67 18.31
C ILE A 148 12.47 -28.49 19.83
N PRO A 149 12.69 -29.54 20.64
CA PRO A 149 12.47 -30.99 20.43
C PRO A 149 11.31 -31.55 21.28
#